data_AF-A0A7Y4Z3B9-F1
#
_entry.id   AF-A0A7Y4Z3B9-F1
#
_cell.length_a   1.000
_cell.length_b   1.000
_cell.length_c   1.000
_cell.angle_alpha   90.00
_cell.angle_beta   90.00
_cell.angle_gamma   90.00
#
_symmetry.space_group_name_H-M   'P 1'
#
loop_
_entity.id
_entity.type
_entity.pdbx_description
1 polymer ?
#
loop_
_entity_poly.entity_id
_entity_poly.type
_entity_poly.pdbx_seq_one_letter_code
_entity_poly.pdbx_strand_id
1 'polypeptide(L)' 'MKTKKEKTFDAVKMMREIRDKISNETQNMTFEEFKKYLESRIKESGLKPIGQ' A
#
# COMPACT_ATOMS: atom_id res chain seq x y z
N MET A 1 -32.57 10.68 -21.76
CA MET A 1 -31.70 11.01 -20.61
C MET A 1 -30.64 9.92 -20.47
N LYS A 2 -29.36 10.21 -20.69
CA LYS A 2 -28.28 9.23 -20.53
C LYS A 2 -27.96 9.09 -19.03
N THR A 3 -28.32 7.97 -18.44
CA THR A 3 -27.95 7.56 -17.08
C THR A 3 -26.43 7.43 -16.99
N LYS A 4 -25.75 8.47 -16.49
CA LYS A 4 -24.34 8.39 -16.11
C LYS A 4 -24.24 7.46 -14.90
N LYS A 5 -23.87 6.20 -15.10
CA LYS A 5 -23.38 5.35 -14.00
C LYS A 5 -22.10 5.99 -13.50
N GLU A 6 -22.19 6.73 -12.39
CA GLU A 6 -21.01 7.22 -11.68
C GLU A 6 -20.15 6.02 -11.31
N LYS A 7 -18.91 5.97 -11.80
CA LYS A 7 -17.93 4.99 -11.36
C LYS A 7 -17.53 5.38 -9.94
N THR A 8 -18.17 4.79 -8.95
CA THR A 8 -17.94 5.05 -7.52
C THR A 8 -16.57 4.60 -7.03
N PHE A 9 -15.81 3.89 -7.87
CA PHE A 9 -14.50 3.34 -7.54
C PHE A 9 -13.43 3.93 -8.45
N ASP A 10 -12.65 4.86 -7.90
CA ASP A 10 -11.45 5.38 -8.53
C ASP A 10 -10.23 4.61 -8.02
N ALA A 11 -9.82 3.60 -8.77
CA ALA A 11 -8.65 2.78 -8.47
C ALA A 11 -7.36 3.61 -8.42
N VAL A 12 -7.26 4.68 -9.22
CA VAL A 12 -6.08 5.54 -9.26
C VAL A 12 -6.01 6.40 -8.01
N LYS A 13 -7.14 6.94 -7.56
CA LYS A 13 -7.24 7.65 -6.28
C LYS A 13 -6.85 6.75 -5.12
N MET A 14 -7.34 5.50 -5.12
CA MET A 14 -7.02 4.54 -4.08
C MET A 14 -5.52 4.19 -4.04
N MET A 15 -4.90 3.99 -5.21
CA MET A 15 -3.45 3.74 -5.30
C MET A 15 -2.62 4.96 -4.83
N ARG A 16 -3.07 6.19 -5.14
CA ARG A 16 -2.43 7.42 -4.65
C ARG A 16 -2.51 7.54 -3.13
N GLU A 17 -3.68 7.30 -2.55
CA GLU A 17 -3.88 7.36 -1.10
C GLU A 17 -3.03 6.30 -0.37
N ILE A 18 -2.94 5.08 -0.90
CA ILE A 18 -2.08 4.02 -0.33
C ILE A 18 -0.61 4.43 -0.40
N ARG A 19 -0.14 4.93 -1.55
CA ARG A 19 1.25 5.40 -1.69
C ARG A 19 1.55 6.55 -0.73
N ASP A 20 0.66 7.53 -0.62
CA ASP A 20 0.87 8.71 0.22
C ASP A 20 0.84 8.32 1.70
N LYS A 21 0.00 7.36 2.09
CA LYS A 21 -0.01 6.78 3.44
C LYS A 21 1.31 6.06 3.76
N ILE A 22 1.78 5.20 2.86
CA ILE A 22 3.07 4.52 3.01
C ILE A 22 4.18 5.56 3.09
N SER A 23 4.18 6.57 2.22
CA SER A 23 5.20 7.62 2.21
C SER A 23 5.21 8.39 3.54
N ASN A 24 4.05 8.77 4.08
CA ASN A 24 3.98 9.44 5.39
C ASN A 24 4.45 8.54 6.55
N GLU A 25 4.11 7.25 6.50
CA GLU A 25 4.55 6.26 7.51
C GLU A 25 6.06 6.01 7.43
N THR A 26 6.64 5.94 6.23
CA THR A 26 8.05 5.57 6.01
C THR A 26 9.00 6.75 5.92
N GLN A 27 8.52 7.97 5.67
CA GLN A 27 9.35 9.18 5.54
C GLN A 27 10.12 9.51 6.81
N ASN A 28 9.61 9.13 7.98
CA ASN A 28 10.28 9.33 9.27
C ASN A 28 10.99 8.06 9.78
N MET A 29 10.94 6.96 9.04
CA MET A 29 11.58 5.70 9.42
C MET A 29 12.98 5.61 8.81
N THR A 30 13.90 5.06 9.59
CA THR A 30 15.20 4.65 9.08
C THR A 30 15.08 3.38 8.23
N PHE A 31 16.08 3.10 7.39
CA PHE A 31 16.10 1.89 6.56
C PHE A 31 15.91 0.60 7.37
N GLU A 32 16.47 0.54 8.58
CA GLU A 32 16.35 -0.63 9.47
C GLU A 32 14.92 -0.81 10.00
N GLU A 33 14.25 0.29 10.35
CA GLU A 33 12.85 0.26 10.80
C GLU A 33 11.91 -0.09 9.64
N PHE A 34 12.18 0.44 8.45
CA PHE A 34 11.42 0.10 7.25
C PHE A 34 11.59 -1.38 6.87
N LYS A 35 12.80 -1.93 7.00
CA LYS A 35 13.07 -3.34 6.76
C LYS A 35 12.31 -4.22 7.75
N LYS A 36 12.34 -3.90 9.04
CA LYS A 36 11.56 -4.63 10.06
C LYS A 36 10.05 -4.52 9.82
N TYR A 37 9.57 -3.36 9.40
CA TYR A 37 8.17 -3.15 9.02
C TYR A 37 7.76 -4.04 7.84
N LEU A 38 8.58 -4.13 6.79
CA LEU A 38 8.36 -5.03 5.66
C LEU A 38 8.39 -6.50 6.07
N GLU A 39 9.39 -6.92 6.86
CA GLU A 39 9.51 -8.30 7.34
C GLU A 39 8.31 -8.72 8.18
N SER A 40 7.85 -7.89 9.12
CA SER A 40 6.65 -8.13 9.92
C SER A 40 5.41 -8.23 9.06
N ARG A 41 5.25 -7.32 8.09
CA ARG A 41 4.08 -7.28 7.20
C ARG A 41 4.03 -8.47 6.25
N ILE A 42 5.18 -8.95 5.77
CA ILE A 42 5.29 -10.18 4.96
C ILE A 42 4.94 -11.42 5.81
N LYS A 43 5.45 -11.49 7.04
CA LYS A 43 5.12 -12.56 8.00
C LYS A 43 3.63 -12.62 8.32
N GLU A 44 3.00 -11.48 8.60
CA GLU A 44 1.58 -11.38 8.93
C GLU A 44 0.68 -11.71 7.74
N SER A 45 1.09 -11.32 6.53
CA SER A 45 0.28 -11.54 5.32
C SER A 45 0.34 -12.98 4.79
N GLY A 46 1.16 -13.86 5.40
CA GLY A 46 1.37 -15.23 4.93
C GLY A 46 1.98 -15.31 3.52
N LEU A 47 2.48 -14.19 3.00
CA LEU A 47 3.06 -14.08 1.68
C LEU A 47 4.42 -14.76 1.72
N LYS A 48 4.57 -15.86 0.97
CA LYS A 48 5.88 -16.51 0.83
C LYS A 48 6.83 -15.52 0.14
N PRO A 49 8.04 -15.31 0.68
CA PRO A 49 9.04 -14.52 -0.02
C PRO A 49 9.31 -15.16 -1.38
N ILE A 50 9.22 -14.36 -2.43
CA ILE A 50 9.41 -14.82 -3.81
C ILE A 50 10.93 -14.88 -4.03
N GLY A 51 11.47 -16.09 -4.21
CA GLY A 51 12.91 -16.32 -4.49
C GLY A 51 13.75 -16.84 -3.31
N GLN A 52 13.15 -17.55 -2.34
CA GLN A 52 13.86 -18.34 -1.33
C GLN A 52 13.96 -19.82 -1.73
#